data_AF-A0A917U9A2-F1
#
_entry.id   AF-A0A917U9A2-F1
#
_cell.length_a   1.000
_cell.length_b   1.000
_cell.length_c   1.000
_cell.angle_alpha   90.00
_cell.angle_beta   90.00
_cell.angle_gamma   90.00
#
_symmetry.space_group_name_H-M   'P 1'
#
loop_
_entity.id
_entity.type
_entity.pdbx_description
1 polymer ?
#
loop_
_entity_poly.entity_id
_entity_poly.type
_entity_poly.pdbx_seq_one_letter_code
_entity_poly.pdbx_strand_id
1 'polypeptide(L)' 'MAVRQWCGLTAGDRVLLAASPADGLLVVHPPAALDAMVVAVHADVLGGGQA' A
#
# COMPACT_ATOMS: atom_id res chain seq x y z
N MET A 1 1.39 -3.46 20.57
CA MET A 1 1.14 -2.13 19.97
C MET A 1 2.28 -1.65 19.04
N ALA A 2 3.18 -2.51 18.56
CA ALA A 2 4.29 -2.06 17.71
C ALA A 2 3.91 -1.92 16.22
N VAL A 3 3.15 -2.88 15.68
CA VAL A 3 2.74 -2.89 14.25
C VAL A 3 1.98 -1.63 13.84
N ARG A 4 1.12 -1.08 14.72
CA ARG A 4 0.34 0.13 14.40
C ARG A 4 1.25 1.35 14.24
N GLN A 5 2.23 1.53 15.13
CA GLN A 5 3.25 2.58 15.02
C GLN A 5 4.11 2.41 13.77
N TRP A 6 4.52 1.17 13.47
CA TRP A 6 5.41 0.88 12.33
C TRP A 6 4.70 1.10 10.99
N CYS A 7 3.39 0.87 10.95
CA CYS A 7 2.56 1.16 9.77
C CYS A 7 2.00 2.59 9.74
N GLY A 8 2.32 3.45 10.73
CA GLY A 8 1.79 4.82 10.83
C GLY A 8 0.27 4.89 11.09
N LEU A 9 -0.32 3.80 11.57
CA LEU A 9 -1.77 3.63 11.69
C LEU A 9 -2.30 4.13 13.03
N THR A 10 -3.23 5.07 12.97
CA THR A 10 -3.92 5.61 14.15
C THR A 10 -5.23 4.85 14.40
N ALA A 11 -5.84 4.98 15.58
CA ALA A 11 -7.14 4.36 15.86
C ALA A 11 -8.22 5.04 15.01
N GLY A 12 -9.01 4.25 14.29
CA GLY A 12 -10.00 4.76 13.35
C GLY A 12 -9.51 4.87 11.90
N ASP A 13 -8.24 4.57 11.64
CA ASP A 13 -7.68 4.65 10.30
C ASP A 13 -8.13 3.47 9.42
N ARG A 14 -8.48 3.75 8.16
CA ARG A 14 -8.97 2.72 7.23
C ARG A 14 -7.80 2.11 6.48
N VAL A 15 -7.59 0.81 6.66
CA VAL A 15 -6.52 0.06 5.97
C VAL A 15 -7.10 -0.96 5.03
N LEU A 16 -6.43 -1.15 3.89
CA LEU A 16 -6.69 -2.30 3.03
C LEU A 16 -5.86 -3.47 3.52
N LEU A 17 -6.50 -4.62 3.68
CA LEU A 17 -5.86 -5.86 4.09
C LEU A 17 -5.99 -6.87 2.95
N ALA A 18 -4.86 -7.29 2.40
CA ALA A 18 -4.81 -8.26 1.33
C ALA A 18 -4.15 -9.54 1.85
N ALA A 19 -4.85 -10.67 1.75
CA ALA A 19 -4.24 -11.97 1.95
C ALA A 19 -3.59 -12.39 0.62
N SER A 20 -2.29 -12.66 0.64
CA SER A 20 -1.61 -13.43 -0.41
C SER A 20 -1.52 -14.89 0.05
N PRO A 21 -2.49 -15.74 -0.32
CA PRO A 21 -2.46 -17.15 0.06
C PRO A 21 -1.31 -17.91 -0.62
N ALA A 22 -0.79 -17.41 -1.75
CA ALA A 22 0.36 -17.99 -2.43
C ALA A 22 1.64 -17.94 -1.57
N ASP A 23 1.80 -16.87 -0.78
CA ASP A 23 2.97 -16.65 0.09
C ASP A 23 2.65 -16.90 1.57
N GLY A 24 1.40 -17.17 1.91
CA GLY A 24 0.93 -17.29 3.30
C GLY A 24 1.01 -15.97 4.07
N LEU A 25 0.97 -14.83 3.38
CA LEU A 25 1.17 -13.52 3.97
C LEU A 25 -0.12 -12.70 4.00
N LEU A 26 -0.26 -11.90 5.06
CA LEU A 26 -1.31 -10.91 5.20
C LEU A 26 -0.68 -9.52 5.10
N VAL A 27 -0.89 -8.86 3.97
CA VAL A 27 -0.31 -7.55 3.66
C VAL A 27 -1.29 -6.47 4.06
N VAL A 28 -0.81 -5.52 4.86
CA VAL A 28 -1.55 -4.32 5.25
C VAL A 28 -1.07 -3.18 4.36
N HIS A 29 -2.00 -2.55 3.63
CA HIS A 29 -1.76 -1.34 2.87
C HIS A 29 -2.45 -0.15 3.56
N PRO A 30 -1.67 0.68 4.28
CA PRO A 30 -2.14 1.98 4.74
C PRO A 30 -2.57 2.86 3.56
N PRO A 31 -3.51 3.80 3.75
CA PRO A 31 -3.99 4.65 2.67
C PRO A 31 -2.89 5.52 2.06
N ALA A 32 -1.89 5.96 2.85
CA ALA A 32 -0.72 6.67 2.34
C ALA A 32 0.17 5.79 1.44
N ALA A 33 0.34 4.51 1.77
CA ALA A 33 1.10 3.58 0.95
C ALA A 33 0.33 3.21 -0.34
N LEU A 34 -0.99 3.11 -0.24
CA LEU A 34 -1.87 2.93 -1.41
C LEU A 34 -1.79 4.15 -2.34
N ASP A 35 -1.86 5.37 -1.79
CA ASP A 35 -1.75 6.61 -2.56
C ASP A 35 -0.41 6.70 -3.30
N ALA A 36 0.71 6.43 -2.61
CA ALA A 36 2.02 6.38 -3.23
C ALA A 36 2.13 5.31 -4.34
N MET A 37 1.53 4.12 -4.15
CA MET A 37 1.50 3.08 -5.17
C MET A 37 0.66 3.50 -6.39
N VAL A 38 -0.50 4.12 -6.17
CA VAL A 38 -1.36 4.62 -7.26
C VAL A 38 -0.67 5.73 -8.02
N VAL A 39 -0.02 6.67 -7.32
CA VAL A 39 0.79 7.74 -7.94
C VAL A 39 1.92 7.15 -8.77
N ALA A 40 2.66 6.16 -8.25
CA ALA A 40 3.74 5.50 -8.98
C ALA A 40 3.24 4.76 -10.23
N VAL A 41 2.13 4.02 -10.11
CA VAL A 41 1.50 3.33 -11.26
C VAL A 41 1.01 4.34 -12.29
N HIS A 42 0.36 5.42 -11.84
CA HIS A 42 -0.08 6.47 -12.75
C HIS A 42 1.10 7.20 -13.39
N ALA A 43 2.20 7.44 -12.68
CA ALA A 43 3.41 8.04 -13.24
C ALA A 43 4.06 7.13 -14.29
N ASP A 44 4.06 5.81 -14.08
CA ASP A 44 4.55 4.82 -15.05
C ASP A 44 3.63 4.74 -16.29
N VAL A 45 2.31 4.73 -16.08
CA VAL A 45 1.30 4.69 -17.15
C VAL A 45 1.23 6.00 -17.94
N LEU A 46 1.30 7.17 -17.27
CA LEU A 46 1.27 8.50 -17.91
C LEU A 46 2.65 8.91 -18.45
N GLY A 47 3.73 8.39 -17.88
CA GLY A 47 5.11 8.54 -18.35
C GLY A 47 5.50 7.55 -19.45
N GLY A 48 4.50 6.86 -20.02
CA GLY A 48 4.65 5.80 -21.01
C GLY A 48 5.78 6.02 -22.01
N GLY A 49 6.87 5.27 -21.81
CA GLY A 49 7.88 4.98 -22.81
C GLY A 49 8.77 6.16 -23.20
N GLN A 50 9.87 6.37 -22.46
CA GLN A 50 11.08 6.77 -23.17
C GLN A 50 11.57 5.54 -23.95
N ALA A 51 11.01 5.35 -25.15
CA ALA A 51 11.66 4.59 -26.22
C ALA A 51 12.82 5.42 -26.81
#